data_AF-A0AA39T7E0-F1
#
_entry.id   AF-A0AA39T7E0-F1
#
_cell.length_a   1.000
_cell.length_b   1.000
_cell.length_c   1.000
_cell.angle_alpha   90.00
_cell.angle_beta   90.00
_cell.angle_gamma   90.00
#
_symmetry.space_group_name_H-M   'P 1'
#
loop_
_entity.id
_entity.type
_entity.pdbx_description
1 polymer ?
#
loop_
_entity_poly.entity_id
_entity_poly.type
_entity_poly.pdbx_seq_one_letter_code
_entity_poly.pdbx_strand_id
1 'polypeptide(L)'
;MVLRKGNSTQIRLGSWNGLHFTGLPQLKPDPDNTLVFVLNEKEVYHKYVIRNSSLLVRLVLDPFGIVERFTWRYRTSSWAQINAVVLDGCDNYALCGSNAGCNISNTLQCKCLTGFVPKSLGEWIQLDWSGGCVRRTPLHCQTGDGFLKYEAVKLPDTSYVWFNKSISLIECKKLCSNNCSCIAYASLDVQEGGSGCLLWFRDLIDIRELAEGGQDIFIRLAVSELDNIEAKRHPSKKKQVIIIVTCIISAIFGVLVFGWIVYMWKKKLRSQECTLIASYKWDDNKEGSREDDMELPIYDLNTVADATDNFSDKNKLGEGGFGPVYKVT
;
A
#
# COMPACT_ATOMS: atom_id res chain seq x y z
N MET A 1 1.64 31.11 1.25
CA MET A 1 2.90 31.69 1.78
C MET A 1 4.08 30.89 1.23
N VAL A 2 5.21 31.54 0.95
CA VAL A 2 6.42 30.90 0.40
C VAL A 2 7.66 31.32 1.18
N LEU A 3 8.61 30.41 1.34
CA LEU A 3 9.97 30.69 1.76
C LEU A 3 10.86 30.77 0.52
N ARG A 4 11.68 31.82 0.43
CA ARG A 4 12.59 32.05 -0.69
C ARG A 4 14.01 32.28 -0.21
N LYS A 5 14.97 31.81 -1.00
CA LYS A 5 16.40 32.15 -0.91
C LYS A 5 16.78 32.87 -2.19
N GLY A 6 16.91 34.20 -2.12
CA GLY A 6 17.01 35.05 -3.31
C GLY A 6 15.77 34.88 -4.20
N ASN A 7 15.98 34.55 -5.48
CA ASN A 7 14.89 34.33 -6.44
C ASN A 7 14.33 32.90 -6.44
N SER A 8 14.94 31.98 -5.70
CA SER A 8 14.52 30.57 -5.67
C SER A 8 13.54 30.31 -4.54
N THR A 9 12.34 29.85 -4.87
CA THR A 9 11.40 29.28 -3.90
C THR A 9 11.99 27.99 -3.33
N GLN A 10 12.04 27.90 -2.00
CA GLN A 10 12.53 26.72 -1.28
C GLN A 10 11.35 25.87 -0.80
N ILE A 11 10.36 26.51 -0.18
CA ILE A 11 9.19 25.85 0.41
C ILE A 11 7.95 26.67 0.09
N ARG A 12 6.84 25.98 -0.17
CA ARG A 12 5.50 26.57 -0.24
C ARG A 12 4.60 25.90 0.77
N LEU A 13 3.98 26.68 1.65
CA LEU A 13 3.08 26.16 2.69
C LEU A 13 1.70 25.72 2.17
N GLY A 14 1.39 25.98 0.90
CA GLY A 14 0.06 25.78 0.34
C GLY A 14 -0.80 27.06 0.35
N SER A 15 -1.98 26.92 -0.24
CA SER A 15 -3.07 27.91 -0.18
C SER A 15 -3.84 27.79 1.14
N TRP A 16 -4.52 28.87 1.53
CA TRP A 16 -5.51 28.83 2.62
C TRP A 16 -6.77 28.13 2.12
N ASN A 17 -7.30 27.17 2.88
CA ASN A 17 -8.52 26.43 2.53
C ASN A 17 -9.76 26.80 3.37
N GLY A 18 -9.69 27.90 4.13
CA GLY A 18 -10.72 28.27 5.11
C GLY A 18 -10.34 27.90 6.54
N LEU A 19 -9.64 26.79 6.76
CA LEU A 19 -9.31 26.27 8.09
C LEU A 19 -7.81 26.39 8.41
N HIS A 20 -6.96 26.05 7.45
CA HIS A 20 -5.51 26.01 7.58
C HIS A 20 -4.83 26.13 6.22
N PHE A 21 -3.50 26.22 6.21
CA PHE A 21 -2.74 26.12 4.96
C PHE A 21 -2.64 24.65 4.53
N THR A 22 -2.89 24.37 3.25
CA THR A 22 -3.00 22.98 2.75
C THR A 22 -1.72 22.14 2.88
N GLY A 23 -0.55 22.76 2.99
CA GLY A 23 0.73 22.09 3.26
C GLY A 23 1.06 21.94 4.74
N LEU A 24 0.23 22.46 5.66
CA LEU A 24 0.41 22.37 7.11
C LEU A 24 -0.84 21.79 7.79
N PRO A 25 -1.29 20.58 7.43
CA PRO A 25 -2.50 19.98 8.02
C PRO A 25 -2.35 19.70 9.53
N GLN A 26 -1.11 19.58 10.02
CA GLN A 26 -0.81 19.26 11.41
C GLN A 26 -1.04 20.41 12.39
N LEU A 27 -1.17 21.64 11.88
CA LEU A 27 -1.53 22.79 12.71
C LEU A 27 -3.02 22.72 13.05
N LYS A 28 -3.35 21.89 14.05
CA LYS A 28 -4.69 21.86 14.62
C LYS A 28 -5.03 23.24 15.20
N PRO A 29 -6.31 23.65 15.14
CA PRO A 29 -6.76 24.88 15.78
C PRO A 29 -6.41 24.86 17.27
N ASP A 30 -5.56 25.80 17.69
CA ASP A 30 -5.26 26.06 19.09
C ASP A 30 -6.27 27.09 19.61
N PRO A 31 -7.12 26.74 20.60
CA PRO A 31 -8.12 27.66 21.13
C PRO A 31 -7.51 28.96 21.67
N ASP A 32 -6.27 28.90 22.14
CA ASP A 32 -5.56 30.05 22.71
C ASP A 32 -4.80 30.86 21.64
N ASN A 33 -4.62 30.30 20.43
CA ASN A 33 -3.92 30.94 19.32
C ASN A 33 -4.56 30.59 17.97
N THR A 34 -5.60 31.32 17.61
CA THR A 34 -6.35 31.10 16.36
C THR A 34 -5.67 31.82 15.19
N LEU A 35 -5.40 31.10 14.11
CA LEU A 35 -4.93 31.68 12.86
C LEU A 35 -6.12 32.22 12.06
N VAL A 36 -6.07 33.49 11.69
CA VAL A 36 -7.08 34.16 10.85
C VAL A 36 -6.42 34.59 9.55
N PHE A 37 -7.01 34.21 8.44
CA PHE A 37 -6.60 34.64 7.10
C PHE A 37 -7.63 35.61 6.53
N VAL A 38 -7.16 36.74 6.03
CA VAL A 38 -8.00 37.79 5.43
C VAL A 38 -7.58 37.92 3.96
N LEU A 39 -8.57 37.80 3.08
CA LEU A 39 -8.43 38.01 1.65
C LEU A 39 -9.62 38.83 1.19
N ASN A 40 -9.42 40.11 0.89
CA ASN A 40 -10.44 41.00 0.34
C ASN A 40 -9.82 41.95 -0.69
N GLU A 41 -10.61 42.89 -1.21
CA GLU A 41 -10.18 43.84 -2.25
C GLU A 41 -9.13 44.84 -1.77
N LYS A 42 -9.01 45.05 -0.46
CA LYS A 42 -8.11 46.04 0.16
C LYS A 42 -6.81 45.41 0.68
N GLU A 43 -6.89 44.21 1.24
CA GLU A 43 -5.80 43.62 1.99
C GLU A 43 -5.79 42.09 1.92
N VAL A 44 -4.57 41.55 1.94
CA VAL A 44 -4.29 40.11 2.03
C VAL A 44 -3.25 39.88 3.10
N TYR A 45 -3.67 39.32 4.22
CA TYR A 45 -2.77 39.03 5.34
C TYR A 45 -3.28 37.86 6.17
N HIS A 46 -2.43 37.38 7.05
CA HIS A 46 -2.82 36.46 8.10
C HIS A 46 -2.37 37.05 9.43
N LYS A 47 -3.11 36.74 10.49
CA LYS A 47 -2.75 37.11 11.85
C LYS A 47 -3.06 35.97 12.80
N TYR A 48 -2.30 35.93 13.88
CA TYR A 48 -2.60 35.09 15.01
C TYR A 48 -3.38 35.90 16.04
N VAL A 49 -4.54 35.39 16.44
CA VAL A 49 -5.35 35.96 17.53
C VAL A 49 -5.06 35.14 18.78
N ILE A 50 -4.36 35.77 19.72
CA ILE A 50 -4.00 35.16 21.00
C ILE A 50 -5.07 35.53 22.02
N ARG A 51 -5.78 34.54 22.59
CA ARG A 51 -6.84 34.81 23.57
C ARG A 51 -6.30 35.32 24.90
N ASN A 52 -5.22 34.72 25.37
CA ASN A 52 -4.55 35.16 26.59
C ASN A 52 -3.54 36.26 26.27
N SER A 53 -3.90 37.51 26.54
CA SER A 53 -3.03 38.68 26.26
C SER A 53 -1.68 38.65 26.99
N SER A 54 -1.54 37.83 28.04
CA SER A 54 -0.26 37.62 28.74
C SER A 54 0.66 36.64 28.02
N LEU A 55 0.16 35.86 27.06
CA LEU A 55 0.94 34.90 26.29
C LEU A 55 1.69 35.62 25.17
N LEU A 56 3.01 35.72 25.31
CA LEU A 56 3.86 36.26 24.23
C LEU A 56 4.25 35.12 23.30
N VAL A 57 3.87 35.25 22.02
CA VAL A 57 4.21 34.31 20.95
C VAL A 57 4.89 35.07 19.84
N ARG A 58 5.93 34.48 19.25
CA ARG A 58 6.59 35.02 18.05
C ARG A 58 6.84 33.93 17.02
N LEU A 59 6.82 34.33 15.75
CA LEU A 59 7.29 33.55 14.63
C LEU A 59 8.64 34.14 14.19
N VAL A 60 9.67 33.30 14.06
CA VAL A 60 11.02 33.73 13.69
C VAL A 60 11.46 32.92 12.48
N LEU A 61 12.01 33.61 11.47
CA LEU A 61 12.76 32.98 10.40
C LEU A 61 14.24 33.06 10.75
N ASP A 62 14.88 31.92 10.97
CA ASP A 62 16.30 31.86 11.31
C ASP A 62 17.20 32.05 10.06
N PRO A 63 18.53 32.26 10.24
CA PRO A 63 19.47 32.40 9.13
C PRO A 63 19.62 31.14 8.25
N PHE A 64 19.18 29.97 8.73
CA PHE A 64 19.21 28.71 7.99
C PHE A 64 17.95 28.51 7.13
N GLY A 65 16.96 29.40 7.24
CA GLY A 65 15.72 29.33 6.48
C GLY A 65 14.61 28.55 7.19
N ILE A 66 14.74 28.28 8.49
CA ILE A 66 13.75 27.56 9.27
C ILE A 66 12.78 28.55 9.91
N VAL A 67 11.48 28.32 9.71
CA VAL A 67 10.41 29.11 10.33
C VAL A 67 10.00 28.43 11.63
N GLU A 68 10.25 29.10 12.75
CA GLU A 68 10.02 28.56 14.09
C GLU A 68 9.04 29.41 14.88
N ARG A 69 8.22 28.76 15.69
CA ARG A 69 7.29 29.42 16.61
C ARG A 69 7.82 29.31 18.03
N PHE A 70 7.77 30.40 18.78
CA PHE A 70 8.20 30.45 20.17
C PHE A 70 7.13 31.03 21.08
N THR A 71 7.10 30.57 22.32
CA THR A 71 6.34 31.16 23.45
C THR A 71 7.29 31.60 24.55
N TRP A 72 6.95 32.70 25.23
CA TRP A 72 7.75 33.18 26.34
C TRP A 72 7.46 32.40 27.62
N ARG A 73 8.51 31.85 28.25
CA ARG A 73 8.44 31.24 29.58
C ARG A 73 8.83 32.25 30.63
N TYR A 74 7.85 32.83 31.32
CA TYR A 74 8.07 33.79 32.40
C TYR A 74 8.93 33.22 33.54
N ARG A 75 8.78 31.94 33.89
CA ARG A 75 9.55 31.31 34.99
C ARG A 75 11.06 31.29 34.74
N THR A 76 11.49 31.15 33.50
CA THR A 76 12.91 31.04 33.12
C THR A 76 13.40 32.23 32.32
N SER A 77 12.55 33.25 32.11
CA SER A 77 12.84 34.42 31.25
C SER A 77 13.45 34.03 29.91
N SER A 78 12.90 33.00 29.26
CA SER A 78 13.44 32.44 28.02
C SER A 78 12.34 32.11 27.02
N TRP A 79 12.68 32.12 25.74
CA TRP A 79 11.81 31.62 24.69
C TRP A 79 11.84 30.09 24.65
N ALA A 80 10.68 29.46 24.76
CA ALA A 80 10.50 28.04 24.44
C ALA A 80 10.02 27.92 23.00
N GLN A 81 10.57 26.95 22.27
CA GLN A 81 10.02 26.58 20.97
C GLN A 81 8.67 25.87 21.16
N ILE A 82 7.64 26.33 20.45
CA ILE A 82 6.35 25.66 20.33
C ILE A 82 6.44 24.84 19.05
N ASN A 83 6.44 23.51 19.16
CA ASN A 83 6.33 22.52 18.08
C ASN A 83 6.89 22.98 16.72
N ALA A 84 8.09 22.51 16.36
CA ALA A 84 8.58 22.69 15.00
C ALA A 84 7.56 22.14 14.00
N VAL A 85 7.27 22.90 12.95
CA VAL A 85 6.67 22.31 11.74
C VAL A 85 7.65 21.23 11.29
N VAL A 86 7.23 19.97 11.33
CA VAL A 86 8.05 18.86 10.83
C VAL A 86 8.02 18.94 9.32
N LEU A 87 9.05 19.58 8.77
CA LEU A 87 9.30 19.61 7.34
C LEU A 87 10.05 18.33 6.96
N ASP A 88 9.66 17.71 5.87
CA ASP A 88 10.34 16.56 5.28
C ASP A 88 10.73 16.82 3.83
N GLY A 89 11.28 15.81 3.16
CA GLY A 89 11.74 15.93 1.78
C GLY A 89 10.66 16.45 0.83
N CYS A 90 9.38 16.11 1.05
CA CYS A 90 8.26 16.53 0.20
C CYS A 90 7.87 18.00 0.37
N ASP A 91 8.46 18.74 1.33
CA ASP A 91 8.23 20.17 1.49
C ASP A 91 9.13 21.03 0.61
N ASN A 92 10.17 20.43 0.03
CA ASN A 92 11.00 21.06 -0.99
C ASN A 92 10.15 21.38 -2.23
N TYR A 93 10.12 22.66 -2.58
CA TYR A 93 9.31 23.16 -3.68
C TYR A 93 9.64 22.44 -4.98
N ALA A 94 8.62 21.89 -5.62
CA ALA A 94 8.70 21.24 -6.92
C ALA A 94 9.65 20.02 -6.99
N LEU A 95 9.91 19.33 -5.87
CA LEU A 95 10.77 18.13 -5.82
C LEU A 95 10.46 17.10 -6.93
N CYS A 96 9.18 16.82 -7.15
CA CYS A 96 8.74 15.78 -8.09
C CYS A 96 8.53 16.29 -9.54
N GLY A 97 8.79 17.56 -9.81
CA GLY A 97 8.49 18.19 -11.10
C GLY A 97 6.99 18.34 -11.38
N SER A 98 6.67 18.61 -12.65
CA SER A 98 5.29 18.82 -13.12
C SER A 98 4.48 17.53 -13.13
N ASN A 99 3.19 17.60 -12.79
CA ASN A 99 2.20 16.52 -12.88
C ASN A 99 2.59 15.23 -12.12
N ALA A 100 3.33 15.40 -11.02
CA ALA A 100 3.70 14.34 -10.08
C ALA A 100 3.37 14.76 -8.65
N GLY A 101 3.05 13.78 -7.81
CA GLY A 101 2.82 13.96 -6.39
C GLY A 101 3.98 13.43 -5.55
N CYS A 102 4.26 14.09 -4.43
CA CYS A 102 5.18 13.60 -3.41
C CYS A 102 4.43 12.92 -2.27
N ASN A 103 4.91 11.75 -1.83
CA ASN A 103 4.41 11.06 -0.66
C ASN A 103 5.59 10.42 0.08
N ILE A 104 5.87 10.90 1.29
CA ILE A 104 7.02 10.48 2.10
C ILE A 104 6.94 9.01 2.52
N SER A 105 5.74 8.43 2.56
CA SER A 105 5.50 7.05 2.95
C SER A 105 5.77 6.05 1.82
N ASN A 106 5.91 6.52 0.58
CA ASN A 106 6.22 5.66 -0.56
C ASN A 106 7.71 5.32 -0.63
N THR A 107 8.04 4.12 -1.13
CA THR A 107 9.43 3.73 -1.39
C THR A 107 10.14 4.69 -2.35
N LEU A 108 9.42 5.17 -3.37
CA LEU A 108 9.82 6.29 -4.20
C LEU A 108 8.94 7.48 -3.82
N GLN A 109 9.56 8.53 -3.28
CA GLN A 109 8.85 9.72 -2.78
C GLN A 109 7.97 10.34 -3.87
N CYS A 110 8.47 10.37 -5.12
CA CYS A 110 7.79 10.96 -6.25
C CYS A 110 7.12 9.92 -7.14
N LYS A 111 5.86 10.20 -7.50
CA LYS A 111 5.07 9.38 -8.42
C LYS A 111 4.30 10.26 -9.38
N CYS A 112 4.31 9.91 -10.67
CA CYS A 112 3.42 10.56 -11.63
C CYS A 112 1.96 10.39 -11.19
N LEU A 113 1.17 11.45 -11.41
CA LEU A 113 -0.27 11.36 -11.24
C LEU A 113 -0.85 10.25 -12.14
N THR A 114 -1.97 9.67 -11.72
CA THR A 114 -2.69 8.64 -12.47
C THR A 114 -3.08 9.19 -13.84
N GLY A 115 -2.82 8.42 -14.90
CA GLY A 115 -2.99 8.87 -16.29
C GLY A 115 -1.79 9.64 -16.85
N PHE A 116 -0.70 9.78 -16.08
CA PHE A 116 0.55 10.39 -16.51
C PHE A 116 1.71 9.36 -16.52
N VAL A 117 2.77 9.70 -17.23
CA VAL A 117 4.02 8.93 -17.34
C VAL A 117 5.23 9.87 -17.27
N PRO A 118 6.40 9.42 -16.81
CA PRO A 118 7.60 10.26 -16.77
C PRO A 118 7.95 10.82 -18.15
N LYS A 119 8.41 12.07 -18.21
CA LYS A 119 8.93 12.64 -19.47
C LYS A 119 10.19 11.91 -19.95
N SER A 120 11.07 11.56 -19.02
CA SER A 120 12.29 10.79 -19.25
C SER A 120 12.34 9.62 -18.28
N LEU A 121 12.20 8.39 -18.79
CA LEU A 121 12.25 7.20 -17.94
C LEU A 121 13.67 6.97 -17.37
N GLY A 122 14.71 7.33 -18.11
CA GLY A 122 16.10 7.18 -17.69
C GLY A 122 16.43 8.04 -16.46
N GLU A 123 16.07 9.34 -16.50
CA GLU A 123 16.21 10.26 -15.37
C GLU A 123 15.38 9.81 -14.17
N TRP A 124 14.13 9.39 -14.42
CA TRP A 124 13.21 8.96 -13.36
C TRP A 124 13.71 7.76 -12.56
N ILE A 125 14.34 6.78 -13.23
CA ILE A 125 14.94 5.60 -12.57
C ILE A 125 16.19 5.98 -11.76
N GLN A 126 16.88 7.05 -12.15
CA GLN A 126 18.03 7.61 -11.44
C GLN A 126 17.63 8.57 -10.30
N LEU A 127 16.34 8.65 -9.96
CA LEU A 127 15.78 9.53 -8.94
C LEU A 127 15.87 11.03 -9.30
N ASP A 128 16.06 11.36 -10.57
CA ASP A 128 15.87 12.72 -11.08
C ASP A 128 14.44 12.88 -11.59
N TRP A 129 13.62 13.56 -10.78
CA TRP A 129 12.21 13.83 -11.07
C TRP A 129 11.97 15.23 -11.65
N SER A 130 13.03 16.02 -11.87
CA SER A 130 12.93 17.44 -12.25
C SER A 130 12.16 17.63 -13.56
N GLY A 131 12.28 16.69 -14.51
CA GLY A 131 11.52 16.69 -15.76
C GLY A 131 10.01 16.51 -15.57
N GLY A 132 9.58 15.89 -14.47
CA GLY A 132 8.17 15.60 -14.17
C GLY A 132 7.53 14.61 -15.15
N CYS A 133 6.21 14.72 -15.29
CA CYS A 133 5.37 13.79 -16.03
C CYS A 133 4.52 14.48 -17.10
N VAL A 134 4.17 13.71 -18.13
CA VAL A 134 3.26 14.08 -19.21
C VAL A 134 2.08 13.13 -19.25
N ARG A 135 0.99 13.57 -19.86
CA ARG A 135 -0.20 12.74 -20.04
C ARG A 135 0.15 11.53 -20.88
N ARG A 136 -0.32 10.36 -20.44
CA ARG A 136 -0.26 9.13 -21.22
C ARG A 136 -1.19 9.20 -22.42
N THR A 137 -2.41 9.66 -22.17
CA THR A 137 -3.45 9.82 -23.20
C THR A 137 -3.79 11.30 -23.36
N PRO A 138 -3.76 11.86 -24.58
CA PRO A 138 -4.16 13.24 -24.84
C PRO A 138 -5.62 13.52 -24.45
N LEU A 139 -5.89 14.74 -24.01
CA LEU A 139 -7.26 15.19 -23.72
C LEU A 139 -8.03 15.43 -25.02
N HIS A 140 -9.33 15.14 -24.98
CA HIS A 140 -10.25 15.32 -26.09
C HIS A 140 -11.48 16.08 -25.59
N CYS A 141 -11.29 17.39 -25.40
CA CYS A 141 -12.23 18.31 -24.76
C CYS A 141 -13.71 18.13 -25.15
N GLN A 142 -13.97 17.90 -26.44
CA GLN A 142 -15.32 17.81 -26.99
C GLN A 142 -15.99 16.43 -26.83
N THR A 143 -15.22 15.35 -26.76
CA THR A 143 -15.71 13.97 -26.87
C THR A 143 -15.48 13.14 -25.60
N GLY A 144 -15.46 13.79 -24.44
CA GLY A 144 -15.42 13.11 -23.15
C GLY A 144 -14.02 13.14 -22.54
N ASP A 145 -13.70 14.28 -21.92
CA ASP A 145 -12.80 14.26 -20.77
C ASP A 145 -13.65 14.10 -19.50
N GLY A 146 -13.06 13.54 -18.47
CA GLY A 146 -13.63 13.55 -17.13
C GLY A 146 -12.61 14.01 -16.10
N PHE A 147 -12.94 13.81 -14.83
CA PHE A 147 -12.11 14.27 -13.73
C PHE A 147 -11.90 13.17 -12.71
N LEU A 148 -10.65 12.93 -12.37
CA LEU A 148 -10.26 12.05 -11.28
C LEU A 148 -10.10 12.85 -10.00
N LYS A 149 -10.79 12.42 -8.94
CA LYS A 149 -10.66 12.98 -7.60
C LYS A 149 -9.38 12.48 -6.93
N TYR A 150 -8.56 13.40 -6.44
CA TYR A 150 -7.47 13.18 -5.50
C TYR A 150 -7.89 13.72 -4.15
N GLU A 151 -7.70 12.93 -3.11
CA GLU A 151 -8.12 13.28 -1.75
C GLU A 151 -6.93 13.74 -0.92
N ALA A 152 -7.20 14.64 0.03
CA ALA A 152 -6.24 15.08 1.04
C ALA A 152 -4.86 15.47 0.46
N VAL A 153 -4.80 16.30 -0.58
CA VAL A 153 -3.53 16.80 -1.11
C VAL A 153 -3.23 18.22 -0.65
N LYS A 154 -1.93 18.53 -0.54
CA LYS A 154 -1.46 19.91 -0.67
C LYS A 154 -1.74 20.34 -2.11
N LEU A 155 -2.69 21.26 -2.29
CA LEU A 155 -3.07 21.74 -3.62
C LEU A 155 -1.84 22.26 -4.37
N PRO A 156 -1.76 22.10 -5.71
CA PRO A 156 -0.63 22.57 -6.51
C PRO A 156 -0.36 24.07 -6.35
N ASP A 157 0.77 24.54 -6.88
CA ASP A 157 1.09 25.96 -6.99
C ASP A 157 -0.10 26.75 -7.59
N THR A 158 -0.45 27.86 -6.93
CA THR A 158 -1.59 28.70 -7.28
C THR A 158 -1.20 30.01 -7.97
N SER A 159 0.03 30.12 -8.50
CA SER A 159 0.52 31.35 -9.15
C SER A 159 -0.22 31.68 -10.45
N TYR A 160 -0.78 30.66 -11.13
CA TYR A 160 -1.46 30.78 -12.41
C TYR A 160 -2.84 30.12 -12.39
N VAL A 161 -3.64 30.45 -11.37
CA VAL A 161 -5.02 29.99 -11.23
C VAL A 161 -5.99 31.12 -11.46
N TRP A 162 -7.19 30.75 -11.91
CA TRP A 162 -8.36 31.61 -11.77
C TRP A 162 -9.15 31.15 -10.54
N PHE A 163 -9.72 32.10 -9.79
CA PHE A 163 -10.53 31.76 -8.63
C PHE A 163 -11.80 32.62 -8.54
N ASN A 164 -12.82 32.07 -7.89
CA ASN A 164 -14.06 32.78 -7.59
C ASN A 164 -14.63 32.24 -6.26
N LYS A 165 -14.99 33.14 -5.34
CA LYS A 165 -15.45 32.77 -3.99
C LYS A 165 -16.91 32.33 -3.93
N SER A 166 -17.74 32.79 -4.86
CA SER A 166 -19.20 32.70 -4.77
C SER A 166 -19.78 31.46 -5.45
N ILE A 167 -19.02 30.83 -6.34
CA ILE A 167 -19.51 29.70 -7.12
C ILE A 167 -19.31 28.37 -6.40
N SER A 168 -20.21 27.43 -6.64
CA SER A 168 -20.15 26.08 -6.06
C SER A 168 -19.12 25.19 -6.76
N LEU A 169 -18.71 24.11 -6.10
CA LEU A 169 -17.85 23.08 -6.70
C LEU A 169 -18.48 22.44 -7.96
N ILE A 170 -19.81 22.31 -8.00
CA ILE A 170 -20.55 21.77 -9.15
C ILE A 170 -20.43 22.73 -10.34
N GLU A 171 -20.58 24.02 -10.10
CA GLU A 171 -20.41 25.05 -11.13
C GLU A 171 -18.96 25.17 -11.57
N CYS A 172 -18.01 25.06 -10.63
CA CYS A 172 -16.58 25.00 -10.90
C CYS A 172 -16.22 23.85 -11.87
N LYS A 173 -16.81 22.66 -11.65
CA LYS A 173 -16.68 21.52 -12.59
C LYS A 173 -17.19 21.90 -13.98
N LYS A 174 -18.38 22.50 -14.09
CA LYS A 174 -18.96 22.91 -15.38
C LYS A 174 -18.06 23.93 -16.11
N LEU A 175 -17.56 24.93 -15.40
CA LEU A 175 -16.64 25.92 -15.97
C LEU A 175 -15.36 25.28 -16.49
N CYS A 176 -14.77 24.35 -15.73
CA CYS A 176 -13.58 23.63 -16.16
C CYS A 176 -13.86 22.70 -17.36
N SER A 177 -14.97 21.96 -17.35
CA SER A 177 -15.38 21.11 -18.47
C SER A 177 -15.51 21.89 -19.77
N ASN A 178 -16.16 23.07 -19.70
CA ASN A 178 -16.43 23.92 -20.87
C ASN A 178 -15.19 24.70 -21.36
N ASN A 179 -14.11 24.72 -20.58
CA ASN A 179 -12.86 25.37 -20.95
C ASN A 179 -11.79 24.31 -21.27
N CYS A 180 -11.46 24.13 -22.54
CA CYS A 180 -10.50 23.09 -22.98
C CYS A 180 -9.08 23.28 -22.45
N SER A 181 -8.72 24.48 -21.98
CA SER A 181 -7.43 24.74 -21.34
C SER A 181 -7.42 24.43 -19.84
N CYS A 182 -8.59 24.24 -19.21
CA CYS A 182 -8.66 23.89 -17.80
C CYS A 182 -8.24 22.43 -17.61
N ILE A 183 -7.27 22.20 -16.71
CA ILE A 183 -6.72 20.87 -16.44
C ILE A 183 -7.02 20.33 -15.05
N ALA A 184 -7.43 21.19 -14.10
CA ALA A 184 -7.86 20.77 -12.77
C ALA A 184 -8.74 21.83 -12.11
N TYR A 185 -9.54 21.39 -11.14
CA TYR A 185 -10.30 22.30 -10.27
C TYR A 185 -10.38 21.81 -8.82
N ALA A 186 -10.65 22.73 -7.90
CA ALA A 186 -10.87 22.44 -6.48
C ALA A 186 -11.78 23.51 -5.86
N SER A 187 -12.35 23.23 -4.68
CA SER A 187 -12.99 24.28 -3.86
C SER A 187 -11.96 25.32 -3.42
N LEU A 188 -12.39 26.55 -3.12
CA LEU A 188 -11.50 27.55 -2.54
C LEU A 188 -11.47 27.44 -1.01
N ASP A 189 -12.64 27.19 -0.42
CA ASP A 189 -12.87 27.03 1.01
C ASP A 189 -13.55 25.69 1.26
N VAL A 190 -13.12 24.95 2.29
CA VAL A 190 -13.67 23.63 2.65
C VAL A 190 -14.66 23.68 3.81
N GLN A 191 -14.84 24.84 4.44
CA GLN A 191 -15.83 25.03 5.49
C GLN A 191 -17.26 24.84 4.96
N GLU A 192 -18.18 24.46 5.85
CA GLU A 192 -19.63 24.42 5.59
C GLU A 192 -20.04 23.62 4.34
N GLY A 193 -19.30 22.55 4.01
CA GLY A 193 -19.58 21.70 2.85
C GLY A 193 -18.91 22.14 1.55
N GLY A 194 -18.08 23.19 1.62
CA GLY A 194 -17.19 23.64 0.55
C GLY A 194 -17.79 24.75 -0.31
N SER A 195 -17.03 25.81 -0.52
CA SER A 195 -17.43 26.95 -1.34
C SER A 195 -16.28 27.51 -2.17
N GLY A 196 -16.64 28.29 -3.19
CA GLY A 196 -15.71 28.85 -4.15
C GLY A 196 -15.05 27.82 -5.07
N CYS A 197 -14.18 28.32 -5.93
CA CYS A 197 -13.60 27.59 -7.04
C CYS A 197 -12.18 28.07 -7.31
N LEU A 198 -11.31 27.10 -7.59
CA LEU A 198 -9.96 27.26 -8.13
C LEU A 198 -9.88 26.48 -9.43
N LEU A 199 -9.39 27.11 -10.51
CA LEU A 199 -9.15 26.48 -11.81
C LEU A 199 -7.68 26.61 -12.20
N TRP A 200 -7.07 25.48 -12.58
CA TRP A 200 -5.70 25.42 -13.10
C TRP A 200 -5.69 25.25 -14.61
N PHE A 201 -4.77 25.96 -15.27
CA PHE A 201 -4.61 25.97 -16.74
C PHE A 201 -3.21 25.57 -17.22
N ARG A 202 -2.30 25.32 -16.28
CA ARG A 202 -0.91 24.94 -16.53
C ARG A 202 -0.57 23.70 -15.72
N ASP A 203 0.51 23.02 -16.11
CA ASP A 203 1.05 21.86 -15.40
C ASP A 203 1.02 22.04 -13.89
N LEU A 204 0.60 20.99 -13.19
CA LEU A 204 0.42 21.02 -11.75
C LEU A 204 1.76 20.77 -11.07
N ILE A 205 2.22 21.71 -10.25
CA ILE A 205 3.55 21.66 -9.61
C ILE A 205 3.37 21.69 -8.10
N ASP A 206 4.29 21.03 -7.39
CA ASP A 206 4.37 21.06 -5.92
C ASP A 206 3.12 20.47 -5.23
N ILE A 207 2.64 19.34 -5.77
CA ILE A 207 1.60 18.52 -5.15
C ILE A 207 2.25 17.59 -4.13
N ARG A 208 1.62 17.48 -2.96
CA ARG A 208 1.97 16.49 -1.94
C ARG A 208 0.72 15.73 -1.51
N GLU A 209 0.81 14.41 -1.49
CA GLU A 209 -0.21 13.55 -0.88
C GLU A 209 -0.05 13.57 0.63
N LEU A 210 -1.15 13.75 1.35
CA LEU A 210 -1.17 13.78 2.82
C LEU A 210 -2.08 12.65 3.30
N ALA A 211 -1.74 12.07 4.45
CA ALA A 211 -2.60 11.07 5.07
C ALA A 211 -3.93 11.68 5.52
N GLU A 212 -3.89 12.90 6.07
CA GLU A 212 -5.03 13.62 6.60
C GLU A 212 -4.87 15.14 6.42
N GLY A 213 -5.99 15.86 6.46
CA GLY A 213 -6.02 17.33 6.54
C GLY A 213 -5.62 18.08 5.27
N GLY A 214 -5.32 17.41 4.16
CA GLY A 214 -5.18 18.09 2.88
C GLY A 214 -6.51 18.59 2.32
N GLN A 215 -6.57 18.80 1.01
CA GLN A 215 -7.78 19.19 0.31
C GLN A 215 -7.95 18.37 -0.97
N ASP A 216 -9.20 18.13 -1.35
CA ASP A 216 -9.52 17.44 -2.58
C ASP A 216 -9.24 18.31 -3.82
N ILE A 217 -8.68 17.69 -4.87
CA ILE A 217 -8.52 18.28 -6.20
C ILE A 217 -9.04 17.31 -7.27
N PHE A 218 -9.63 17.86 -8.32
CA PHE A 218 -10.19 17.11 -9.44
C PHE A 218 -9.34 17.38 -10.67
N ILE A 219 -8.61 16.36 -11.13
CA ILE A 219 -7.65 16.48 -12.23
C ILE A 219 -8.27 15.90 -13.49
N ARG A 220 -8.27 16.69 -14.58
CA ARG A 220 -8.86 16.32 -15.86
C ARG A 220 -8.08 15.17 -16.49
N LEU A 221 -8.76 14.16 -16.99
CA LEU A 221 -8.20 13.01 -17.70
C LEU A 221 -9.08 12.67 -18.92
N ALA A 222 -8.49 11.99 -19.91
CA ALA A 222 -9.27 11.39 -20.99
C ALA A 222 -10.22 10.32 -20.42
N VAL A 223 -11.43 10.19 -20.98
CA VAL A 223 -12.41 9.19 -20.50
C VAL A 223 -11.85 7.76 -20.55
N SER A 224 -11.04 7.41 -21.54
CA SER A 224 -10.40 6.08 -21.62
C SER A 224 -9.49 5.77 -20.41
N GLU A 225 -8.83 6.77 -19.82
CA GLU A 225 -8.07 6.59 -18.59
C GLU A 225 -9.00 6.32 -17.40
N LEU A 226 -10.14 7.00 -17.34
CA LEU A 226 -11.14 6.83 -16.28
C LEU A 226 -11.80 5.45 -16.36
N ASP A 227 -12.21 5.02 -17.55
CA ASP A 227 -12.78 3.67 -17.78
C ASP A 227 -11.80 2.57 -17.37
N ASN A 228 -10.51 2.76 -17.68
CA ASN A 228 -9.45 1.83 -17.27
C ASN A 228 -9.27 1.77 -15.75
N ILE A 229 -9.44 2.90 -15.04
CA ILE A 229 -9.39 2.95 -13.57
C ILE A 229 -10.60 2.23 -12.98
N GLU A 230 -11.81 2.47 -13.51
CA GLU A 230 -13.03 1.82 -13.06
C GLU A 230 -12.99 0.30 -13.30
N ALA A 231 -12.53 -0.14 -14.47
CA ALA A 231 -12.37 -1.56 -14.80
C ALA A 231 -11.37 -2.29 -13.88
N LYS A 232 -10.37 -1.58 -13.34
CA LYS A 232 -9.44 -2.13 -12.33
C LYS A 232 -10.06 -2.22 -10.95
N ARG A 233 -10.91 -1.26 -10.55
CA ARG A 233 -11.63 -1.29 -9.26
C ARG A 233 -12.72 -2.35 -9.24
N HIS A 234 -13.41 -2.54 -10.36
CA HIS A 234 -14.44 -3.55 -10.54
C HIS A 234 -14.00 -4.58 -11.58
N PRO A 235 -13.19 -5.59 -11.20
CA PRO A 235 -12.87 -6.68 -12.11
C PRO A 235 -14.19 -7.32 -12.58
N SER A 236 -14.28 -7.57 -13.89
CA SER A 236 -15.51 -8.10 -14.50
C SER A 236 -16.03 -9.34 -13.75
N LYS A 237 -17.36 -9.55 -13.76
CA LYS A 237 -17.99 -10.71 -13.11
C LYS A 237 -17.29 -12.04 -13.45
N LYS A 238 -16.77 -12.19 -14.68
CA LYS A 238 -15.97 -13.35 -15.10
C LYS A 238 -14.67 -13.50 -14.30
N LYS A 239 -13.92 -12.43 -14.06
CA LYS A 239 -12.69 -12.47 -13.24
C LYS A 239 -12.99 -12.73 -11.76
N GLN A 240 -14.07 -12.18 -11.22
CA GLN A 240 -14.50 -12.49 -9.85
C GLN A 240 -14.92 -13.95 -9.69
N VAL A 241 -15.68 -14.50 -10.64
CA VAL A 241 -16.07 -15.93 -10.64
C VAL A 241 -14.84 -16.83 -10.73
N ILE A 242 -13.86 -16.50 -11.59
CA ILE A 242 -12.61 -17.28 -11.68
C ILE A 242 -11.88 -17.29 -10.34
N ILE A 243 -11.70 -16.13 -9.69
CA ILE A 243 -11.03 -16.04 -8.37
C ILE A 243 -11.74 -16.91 -7.33
N ILE A 244 -13.06 -16.80 -7.23
CA ILE A 244 -13.87 -17.59 -6.28
C ILE A 244 -13.70 -19.09 -6.53
N VAL A 245 -13.81 -19.53 -7.79
CA VAL A 245 -13.64 -20.94 -8.17
C VAL A 245 -12.23 -21.44 -7.83
N THR A 246 -11.18 -20.67 -8.12
CA THR A 246 -9.81 -21.06 -7.75
C THR A 246 -9.59 -21.15 -6.24
N CYS A 247 -10.15 -20.22 -5.46
CA CYS A 247 -10.06 -20.29 -4.00
C CYS A 247 -10.75 -21.54 -3.44
N ILE A 248 -11.94 -21.88 -3.94
CA ILE A 248 -12.68 -23.08 -3.53
C ILE A 248 -11.89 -24.35 -3.86
N ILE A 249 -11.38 -24.47 -5.09
CA ILE A 249 -10.58 -25.64 -5.50
C ILE A 249 -9.32 -25.77 -4.64
N SER A 250 -8.63 -24.66 -4.36
CA SER A 250 -7.43 -24.67 -3.52
C SER A 250 -7.71 -25.08 -2.06
N ALA A 251 -8.85 -24.64 -1.50
CA ALA A 251 -9.26 -25.00 -0.16
C ALA A 251 -9.63 -26.49 -0.06
N ILE A 252 -10.36 -27.01 -1.03
CA ILE A 252 -10.71 -28.45 -1.11
C ILE A 252 -9.43 -29.28 -1.20
N PHE A 253 -8.49 -28.88 -2.06
CA PHE A 253 -7.22 -29.59 -2.22
C PHE A 253 -6.38 -29.54 -0.92
N GLY A 254 -6.34 -28.40 -0.24
CA GLY A 254 -5.67 -28.25 1.05
C GLY A 254 -6.24 -29.17 2.13
N VAL A 255 -7.57 -29.30 2.22
CA VAL A 255 -8.24 -30.20 3.17
C VAL A 255 -7.94 -31.66 2.86
N LEU A 256 -7.93 -32.05 1.58
CA LEU A 256 -7.61 -33.41 1.16
C LEU A 256 -6.16 -33.78 1.49
N VAL A 257 -5.20 -32.88 1.20
CA VAL A 257 -3.78 -33.07 1.51
C VAL A 257 -3.58 -33.15 3.03
N PHE A 258 -4.20 -32.26 3.80
CA PHE A 258 -4.11 -32.28 5.25
C PHE A 258 -4.71 -33.57 5.84
N GLY A 259 -5.88 -34.00 5.35
CA GLY A 259 -6.49 -35.27 5.73
C GLY A 259 -5.61 -36.47 5.39
N TRP A 260 -4.94 -36.46 4.24
CA TRP A 260 -4.00 -37.51 3.83
C TRP A 260 -2.76 -37.55 4.72
N ILE A 261 -2.20 -36.39 5.10
CA ILE A 261 -1.08 -36.30 6.06
C ILE A 261 -1.50 -36.88 7.41
N VAL A 262 -2.67 -36.49 7.93
CA VAL A 262 -3.20 -37.01 9.20
C VAL A 262 -3.44 -38.52 9.13
N TYR A 263 -3.97 -39.02 8.00
CA TYR A 263 -4.16 -40.46 7.77
C TYR A 263 -2.82 -41.21 7.79
N MET A 264 -1.81 -40.69 7.10
CA MET A 264 -0.46 -41.28 7.07
C MET A 264 0.20 -41.26 8.46
N TRP A 265 0.00 -40.19 9.24
CA TRP A 265 0.49 -40.11 10.62
C TRP A 265 -0.21 -41.11 11.53
N LYS A 266 -1.55 -41.26 11.43
CA LYS A 266 -2.28 -42.29 12.18
C LYS A 266 -1.85 -43.71 11.79
N LYS A 267 -1.60 -43.96 10.50
CA LYS A 267 -1.08 -45.26 10.03
C LYS A 267 0.32 -45.54 10.58
N LYS A 268 1.18 -44.52 10.67
CA LYS A 268 2.53 -44.63 11.25
C LYS A 268 2.50 -44.89 12.76
N LEU A 269 1.59 -44.26 13.50
CA LEU A 269 1.37 -44.53 14.94
C LEU A 269 0.81 -45.94 15.19
N ARG A 270 -0.09 -46.44 14.34
CA ARG A 270 -0.62 -47.81 14.43
C ARG A 270 0.44 -48.88 14.11
N SER A 271 1.45 -48.54 13.30
CA SER A 271 2.63 -49.39 13.07
C SER A 271 3.57 -49.45 14.29
N GLN A 272 3.55 -48.44 15.17
CA GLN A 272 4.41 -48.36 16.35
C GLN A 272 3.81 -49.12 17.56
N GLU A 273 2.48 -49.28 17.62
CA GLU A 273 1.81 -50.17 18.60
C GLU A 273 2.14 -51.65 18.36
N CYS A 274 2.44 -52.07 17.11
CA CYS A 274 2.97 -53.41 16.85
C CYS A 274 4.46 -53.57 17.22
N THR A 275 5.22 -52.49 17.39
CA THR A 275 6.65 -52.55 17.77
C THR A 275 6.87 -52.52 19.28
N LEU A 276 5.91 -51.98 20.05
CA LEU A 276 5.98 -51.90 21.51
C LEU A 276 5.58 -53.20 22.23
N ILE A 277 4.79 -54.07 21.59
CA ILE A 277 4.52 -55.43 22.11
C ILE A 277 5.71 -56.36 21.82
N ALA A 278 6.49 -56.08 20.77
CA ALA A 278 7.64 -56.89 20.37
C ALA A 278 8.93 -56.60 21.18
N SER A 279 8.96 -55.55 22.02
CA SER A 279 10.16 -55.16 22.78
C SER A 279 10.09 -55.46 24.29
N TYR A 280 9.06 -56.18 24.77
CA TYR A 280 8.86 -56.49 26.21
C TYR A 280 8.96 -57.98 26.57
N LYS A 281 9.61 -58.78 25.72
CA LYS A 281 10.04 -60.13 26.07
C LYS A 281 11.42 -60.28 25.46
N TRP A 282 12.43 -60.33 26.30
CA TRP A 282 13.78 -60.90 26.18
C TRP A 282 14.55 -60.31 27.36
N ASP A 283 14.13 -60.70 28.57
CA ASP A 283 15.05 -60.81 29.69
C ASP A 283 14.70 -62.11 30.43
N ASP A 284 15.76 -62.78 30.85
CA ASP A 284 15.87 -64.20 31.13
C ASP A 284 15.53 -64.51 32.59
N ASN A 285 15.22 -65.79 32.84
CA ASN A 285 15.18 -66.52 34.12
C ASN A 285 13.85 -66.77 34.86
N LYS A 286 13.63 -68.09 35.04
CA LYS A 286 12.88 -68.85 36.06
C LYS A 286 11.44 -69.30 35.73
N GLU A 287 11.41 -70.56 35.24
CA GLU A 287 10.78 -71.71 35.91
C GLU A 287 9.25 -71.77 35.95
N GLY A 288 8.66 -72.58 35.05
CA GLY A 288 7.32 -73.14 35.24
C GLY A 288 6.48 -73.32 33.96
N SER A 289 6.20 -74.58 33.64
CA SER A 289 5.07 -75.11 32.85
C SER A 289 4.93 -74.77 31.35
N ARG A 290 5.24 -75.80 30.54
CA ARG A 290 4.56 -76.30 29.32
C ARG A 290 3.30 -75.54 28.85
N GLU A 291 3.31 -75.11 27.59
CA GLU A 291 2.33 -75.57 26.58
C GLU A 291 2.85 -75.24 25.17
N ASP A 292 2.73 -76.22 24.28
CA ASP A 292 3.22 -76.22 22.90
C ASP A 292 2.42 -75.26 22.00
N ASP A 293 3.11 -74.36 21.30
CA ASP A 293 2.62 -73.80 20.04
C ASP A 293 3.80 -73.75 19.05
N MET A 294 3.86 -74.75 18.17
CA MET A 294 4.81 -74.80 17.05
C MET A 294 4.39 -73.82 15.96
N GLU A 295 4.72 -72.54 16.12
CA GLU A 295 4.61 -71.58 15.02
C GLU A 295 5.73 -71.84 14.00
N LEU A 296 5.37 -72.37 12.83
CA LEU A 296 6.29 -72.65 11.73
C LEU A 296 6.91 -71.33 11.20
N PRO A 297 8.23 -71.30 10.96
CA PRO A 297 8.87 -70.11 10.39
C PRO A 297 8.38 -69.89 8.96
N ILE A 298 7.89 -68.67 8.69
CA ILE A 298 7.44 -68.23 7.37
C ILE A 298 8.66 -67.67 6.62
N TYR A 299 8.95 -68.22 5.44
CA TYR A 299 10.04 -67.76 4.57
C TYR A 299 9.49 -67.00 3.37
N ASP A 300 10.25 -66.00 2.91
CA ASP A 300 9.95 -65.23 1.70
C ASP A 300 10.22 -66.07 0.43
N LEU A 301 9.47 -65.79 -0.64
CA LEU A 301 9.58 -66.50 -1.92
C LEU A 301 10.99 -66.38 -2.54
N ASN A 302 11.66 -65.23 -2.41
CA ASN A 302 13.01 -65.07 -2.94
C ASN A 302 14.00 -65.96 -2.18
N THR A 303 13.86 -66.03 -0.85
CA THR A 303 14.66 -66.94 -0.02
C THR A 303 14.47 -68.40 -0.44
N VAL A 304 13.22 -68.82 -0.74
CA VAL A 304 12.93 -70.18 -1.23
C VAL A 304 13.45 -70.40 -2.66
N ALA A 305 13.34 -69.39 -3.52
CA ALA A 305 13.86 -69.46 -4.89
C ALA A 305 15.38 -69.61 -4.89
N ASP A 306 16.11 -68.78 -4.13
CA ASP A 306 17.57 -68.86 -4.01
C ASP A 306 18.01 -70.22 -3.46
N ALA A 307 17.33 -70.69 -2.42
CA ALA A 307 17.58 -71.98 -1.79
C ALA A 307 17.39 -73.18 -2.73
N THR A 308 16.53 -73.05 -3.75
CA THR A 308 16.24 -74.11 -4.72
C THR A 308 16.96 -73.90 -6.07
N ASP A 309 17.86 -72.92 -6.15
CA ASP A 309 18.50 -72.46 -7.40
C ASP A 309 17.44 -72.11 -8.46
N ASN A 310 16.50 -71.23 -8.05
CA ASN A 310 15.36 -70.76 -8.81
C ASN A 310 14.51 -71.89 -9.41
N PHE A 311 14.20 -72.91 -8.61
CA PHE A 311 13.40 -74.08 -9.00
C PHE A 311 13.99 -74.84 -10.20
N SER A 312 15.32 -74.97 -10.23
CA SER A 312 16.05 -75.72 -11.27
C SER A 312 15.66 -77.19 -11.29
N ASP A 313 15.45 -77.76 -12.49
CA ASP A 313 15.13 -79.19 -12.67
C ASP A 313 16.20 -80.12 -12.09
N LYS A 314 17.44 -79.65 -11.92
CA LYS A 314 18.52 -80.41 -11.27
C LYS A 314 18.27 -80.65 -9.78
N ASN A 315 17.51 -79.76 -9.14
CA ASN A 315 17.14 -79.85 -7.73
C ASN A 315 15.74 -80.47 -7.55
N LYS A 316 15.05 -80.82 -8.64
CA LYS A 316 13.72 -81.43 -8.57
C LYS A 316 13.82 -82.88 -8.12
N LEU A 317 13.18 -83.19 -7.00
CA LEU A 317 13.13 -84.52 -6.41
C LEU A 317 12.02 -85.39 -7.04
N GLY A 318 10.96 -84.76 -7.55
CA GLY A 318 9.85 -85.44 -8.21
C GLY A 318 8.66 -84.51 -8.44
N GLU A 319 7.65 -84.98 -9.16
CA GLU A 319 6.39 -84.27 -9.39
C GLU A 319 5.21 -85.24 -9.35
N GLY A 320 4.15 -84.83 -8.65
CA GLY A 320 2.90 -85.57 -8.55
C GLY A 320 1.69 -84.64 -8.63
N GLY A 321 0.50 -85.15 -8.27
CA GLY A 321 -0.76 -84.40 -8.36
C GLY A 321 -0.86 -83.11 -7.52
N PHE A 322 0.12 -82.87 -6.63
CA PHE A 322 0.22 -81.66 -5.81
C PHE A 322 1.37 -80.73 -6.23
N GLY A 323 2.01 -80.99 -7.38
CA GLY A 323 3.07 -80.17 -7.94
C GLY A 323 4.50 -80.74 -7.76
N PRO A 324 5.51 -80.02 -8.28
CA PRO A 324 6.92 -80.41 -8.19
C PRO A 324 7.50 -80.14 -6.80
N VAL A 325 8.36 -81.05 -6.33
CA VAL A 325 9.09 -80.91 -5.06
C VAL A 325 10.57 -80.72 -5.36
N TYR A 326 11.19 -79.71 -4.75
CA TYR A 326 12.61 -79.38 -4.94
C TYR A 326 13.40 -79.61 -3.65
N LYS A 327 14.66 -80.01 -3.83
CA LYS A 327 15.67 -80.04 -2.77
C LYS A 327 16.24 -78.64 -2.57
N VAL A 328 16.39 -78.23 -1.32
CA VAL A 328 17.12 -77.02 -0.94
C VAL A 328 18.62 -77.34 -0.88
N THR A 329 19.45 -76.50 -1.52
CA THR A 329 20.92 -76.61 -1.58
C THR A 329 21.62 -75.75 -0.55
#